data_AF-A0AAU6CFX0-F1
#
_entry.id   AF-A0AAU6CFX0-F1
#
_cell.length_a   1.000
_cell.length_b   1.000
_cell.length_c   1.000
_cell.angle_alpha   90.00
_cell.angle_beta   90.00
_cell.angle_gamma   90.00
#
_symmetry.space_group_name_H-M   'P 1'
#
loop_
_entity.id
_entity.type
_entity.pdbx_description
1 polymer ?
#
loop_
_entity_poly.entity_id
_entity_poly.type
_entity_poly.pdbx_seq_one_letter_code
_entity_poly.pdbx_strand_id
1 'polypeptide(L)'
;MPVEVVPLLMFGLVCLLAGIMGESVEAGNVKLPALKKKQVRAAAAAIGVVALLLGMMVFLRDGPDPGDDSGADGPNGPTTTLSSAPFTIPSTTPPASTPADVVPSLAPRESVTQPSEPEPVSAGVRWHGTLTLDGENMQTGWALDSVPPSRALTGDIGLICQLVCETGQMWGNALASWSGASPPTREQCRDRLNTTVGTQQLEAEPGTMGCVGTTDMRIAYFKMLTMRGSHMTLEAMVWELPPE
;
A
#
# COMPACT_ATOMS: atom_id res chain seq x y z
N MET A 1 -20.30 -21.46 23.59
CA MET A 1 -20.52 -20.60 22.42
C MET A 1 -19.30 -19.72 22.26
N PRO A 2 -18.64 -19.70 21.08
CA PRO A 2 -17.54 -18.79 20.85
C PRO A 2 -18.06 -17.35 21.01
N VAL A 3 -17.31 -16.52 21.74
CA VAL A 3 -17.70 -15.14 22.10
C VAL A 3 -17.94 -14.27 20.84
N GLU A 4 -17.43 -14.71 19.69
CA GLU A 4 -17.52 -14.00 18.41
C GLU A 4 -18.79 -14.31 17.58
N VAL A 5 -19.53 -15.38 17.87
CA VAL A 5 -20.72 -15.78 17.06
C VAL A 5 -21.97 -14.96 17.45
N VAL A 6 -22.07 -14.59 18.72
CA VAL A 6 -23.20 -13.81 19.27
C VAL A 6 -23.35 -12.42 18.62
N PRO A 7 -22.29 -11.59 18.47
CA PRO A 7 -22.44 -10.26 17.86
C PRO A 7 -22.85 -10.32 16.39
N LEU A 8 -22.43 -11.35 15.64
CA LEU A 8 -22.70 -11.47 14.21
C LEU A 8 -24.17 -11.84 13.92
N LEU A 9 -24.75 -12.74 14.72
CA LEU A 9 -26.17 -13.09 14.64
C LEU A 9 -27.07 -11.91 15.05
N MET A 10 -26.69 -11.19 16.10
CA MET A 10 -27.44 -10.00 16.55
C MET A 10 -27.39 -8.88 15.50
N PHE A 11 -26.23 -8.65 14.89
CA PHE A 11 -26.10 -7.67 13.81
C PHE A 11 -26.95 -8.06 12.59
N GLY A 12 -26.89 -9.33 12.17
CA GLY A 12 -27.71 -9.84 11.07
C GLY A 12 -29.22 -9.68 11.30
N LEU A 13 -29.69 -9.98 12.52
CA LEU A 13 -31.09 -9.81 12.90
C LEU A 13 -31.52 -8.33 12.89
N VAL A 14 -30.69 -7.43 13.42
CA VAL A 14 -30.99 -5.98 13.46
C VAL A 14 -31.05 -5.41 12.04
N CYS A 15 -30.12 -5.78 11.16
CA CYS A 15 -30.14 -5.35 9.74
C CYS A 15 -31.38 -5.88 9.00
N LEU A 16 -31.78 -7.13 9.26
CA LEU A 16 -32.98 -7.72 8.68
C LEU A 16 -34.25 -6.98 9.12
N LEU A 17 -34.39 -6.72 10.42
CA LEU A 17 -35.53 -5.99 10.98
C LEU A 17 -35.59 -4.54 10.46
N ALA A 18 -34.46 -3.85 10.37
CA ALA A 18 -34.39 -2.51 9.80
C ALA A 18 -34.77 -2.47 8.31
N GLY A 19 -34.42 -3.50 7.54
CA GLY A 19 -34.81 -3.65 6.13
C GLY A 19 -36.32 -3.86 5.94
N ILE A 20 -36.96 -4.63 6.82
CA ILE A 20 -38.39 -4.98 6.73
C ILE A 20 -39.29 -3.87 7.27
N MET A 21 -38.97 -3.30 8.44
CA MET A 21 -39.86 -2.34 9.11
C MET A 21 -39.77 -0.92 8.53
N GLY A 22 -38.62 -0.53 7.96
CA GLY A 22 -38.47 0.78 7.31
C GLY A 22 -38.58 2.00 8.25
N GLU A 23 -38.70 1.75 9.56
CA GLU A 23 -38.67 2.74 10.65
C GLU A 23 -37.35 2.65 11.41
N SER A 24 -37.03 3.66 12.22
CA SER A 24 -35.82 3.68 13.04
C SER A 24 -35.87 2.55 14.07
N VAL A 25 -34.87 1.67 14.04
CA VAL A 25 -34.74 0.58 15.01
C VAL A 25 -33.74 1.02 16.09
N GLU A 26 -34.15 0.85 17.35
CA GLU A 26 -33.33 1.12 18.52
C GLU A 26 -32.95 -0.24 19.14
N ALA A 27 -31.66 -0.58 19.06
CA ALA A 27 -31.13 -1.84 19.56
C ALA A 27 -30.04 -1.54 20.60
N GLY A 28 -30.41 -1.57 21.88
CA GLY A 28 -29.52 -1.18 22.98
C GLY A 28 -29.15 0.31 22.89
N ASN A 29 -27.85 0.62 22.95
CA ASN A 29 -27.34 2.00 22.86
C ASN A 29 -27.15 2.50 21.42
N VAL A 30 -27.55 1.74 20.41
CA VAL A 30 -27.33 2.08 19.00
C VAL A 30 -28.67 2.43 18.35
N LYS A 31 -28.75 3.66 17.82
CA LYS A 31 -29.93 4.20 17.14
C LYS A 31 -29.66 4.26 15.63
N LEU A 32 -30.32 3.39 14.87
CA LEU A 32 -30.16 3.35 13.42
C LEU A 32 -31.17 4.30 12.75
N PRO A 33 -30.73 5.21 11.86
CA PRO A 33 -31.61 6.16 11.20
C PRO A 33 -32.55 5.45 10.22
N ALA A 34 -33.77 5.96 10.07
CA ALA A 34 -34.76 5.40 9.17
C ALA A 34 -34.29 5.45 7.70
N LEU A 35 -34.21 4.29 7.06
CA LEU A 35 -33.83 4.17 5.66
C LEU A 35 -35.04 4.52 4.79
N LYS A 36 -35.03 5.69 4.14
CA LYS A 36 -36.17 6.18 3.34
C LYS A 36 -36.25 5.60 1.92
N LYS A 37 -35.13 5.10 1.37
CA LYS A 37 -35.05 4.61 -0.02
C LYS A 37 -35.25 3.09 -0.11
N LYS A 38 -36.14 2.64 -1.00
CA LYS A 38 -36.45 1.20 -1.23
C LYS A 38 -35.21 0.36 -1.58
N GLN A 39 -34.29 0.90 -2.37
CA GLN A 39 -33.04 0.23 -2.74
C GLN A 39 -32.14 -0.01 -1.52
N VAL A 40 -32.06 0.97 -0.61
CA VAL A 40 -31.23 0.86 0.60
C VAL A 40 -31.85 -0.13 1.59
N ARG A 41 -33.19 -0.22 1.65
CA ARG A 41 -33.89 -1.25 2.43
C ARG A 41 -33.62 -2.67 1.91
N ALA A 42 -33.66 -2.85 0.59
CA ALA A 42 -33.37 -4.14 -0.04
C ALA A 42 -31.92 -4.57 0.20
N ALA A 43 -30.96 -3.64 0.08
CA ALA A 43 -29.56 -3.90 0.37
C ALA A 43 -29.33 -4.26 1.86
N ALA A 44 -29.93 -3.51 2.79
CA ALA A 44 -29.83 -3.80 4.22
C ALA A 44 -30.41 -5.18 4.59
N ALA A 45 -31.56 -5.55 4.00
CA ALA A 45 -32.15 -6.87 4.19
C ALA A 45 -31.26 -7.99 3.64
N ALA A 46 -30.68 -7.82 2.45
CA ALA A 46 -29.76 -8.79 1.86
C ALA A 46 -28.51 -9.00 2.73
N ILE A 47 -27.93 -7.91 3.25
CA ILE A 47 -26.79 -7.99 4.19
C ILE A 47 -27.18 -8.74 5.46
N GLY A 48 -28.37 -8.46 6.02
CA GLY A 48 -28.88 -9.16 7.20
C GLY A 48 -29.02 -10.68 6.97
N VAL A 49 -29.56 -11.09 5.82
CA VAL A 49 -29.68 -12.52 5.45
C VAL A 49 -28.31 -13.18 5.33
N VAL A 50 -27.36 -12.54 4.65
CA VAL A 50 -26.00 -13.08 4.48
C VAL A 50 -25.29 -13.25 5.83
N ALA A 51 -25.38 -12.24 6.71
CA ALA A 51 -24.80 -12.31 8.05
C ALA A 51 -25.41 -13.44 8.90
N LEU A 52 -26.74 -13.64 8.83
CA LEU A 52 -27.41 -14.76 9.53
C LEU A 52 -26.96 -16.12 8.99
N LEU A 53 -26.84 -16.27 7.67
CA LEU A 53 -26.37 -17.52 7.06
C LEU A 53 -24.91 -17.82 7.44
N LEU A 54 -24.04 -16.82 7.45
CA LEU A 54 -22.64 -16.96 7.88
C LEU A 54 -22.55 -17.33 9.36
N GLY A 55 -23.31 -16.65 10.23
CA GLY A 55 -23.38 -17.00 11.66
C GLY A 55 -23.88 -18.44 11.90
N MET A 56 -24.89 -18.89 11.13
CA MET A 56 -25.36 -20.27 11.19
C MET A 56 -24.30 -21.28 10.73
N MET A 57 -23.58 -21.01 9.64
CA MET A 57 -22.54 -21.92 9.15
C MET A 57 -21.38 -22.05 10.13
N VAL A 58 -20.99 -20.97 10.81
CA VAL A 58 -19.98 -21.03 11.89
C VAL A 58 -20.52 -21.86 13.06
N PHE A 59 -21.77 -21.66 13.47
CA PHE A 59 -22.39 -22.41 14.55
C PHE A 59 -22.52 -23.93 14.25
N LEU A 60 -22.78 -24.29 12.99
CA LEU A 60 -22.85 -25.69 12.55
C LEU A 60 -21.48 -26.35 12.41
N ARG A 61 -20.40 -25.57 12.25
CA ARG A 61 -19.02 -26.09 12.18
C ARG A 61 -18.46 -26.48 13.55
N ASP A 62 -18.84 -25.75 14.61
CA ASP A 62 -18.49 -26.07 16.00
C ASP A 62 -19.48 -27.07 16.65
N GLY A 63 -19.99 -28.03 15.87
CA GLY A 63 -20.76 -29.14 16.41
C GLY A 63 -19.91 -29.93 17.43
N PRO A 64 -20.52 -30.48 18.49
CA PRO A 64 -19.78 -31.19 19.52
C PRO A 64 -19.13 -32.44 18.93
N ASP A 65 -17.80 -32.44 18.85
CA ASP A 65 -17.01 -33.63 18.48
C ASP A 65 -17.28 -34.75 19.51
N PRO A 66 -17.83 -35.91 19.10
CA PRO A 66 -17.72 -37.12 19.88
C PRO A 66 -16.28 -37.63 19.75
N GLY A 67 -15.61 -37.78 20.89
CA GLY A 67 -14.16 -38.04 20.93
C GLY A 67 -13.69 -39.35 20.29
N ASP A 68 -12.40 -39.35 19.98
CA ASP A 68 -11.46 -40.48 19.90
C ASP A 68 -10.06 -39.81 19.86
N ASP A 69 -9.22 -39.84 20.89
CA ASP A 69 -8.49 -40.95 21.51
C ASP A 69 -7.37 -41.56 20.61
N SER A 70 -6.14 -41.45 21.13
CA SER A 70 -4.95 -42.28 20.92
C SER A 70 -4.28 -42.41 19.53
N GLY A 71 -2.97 -42.15 19.50
CA GLY A 71 -2.08 -42.65 18.44
C GLY A 71 -0.65 -42.11 18.51
N ALA A 72 0.21 -42.81 19.23
CA ALA A 72 1.62 -42.49 19.47
C ALA A 72 2.56 -42.83 18.29
N ASP A 73 3.80 -42.33 18.45
CA ASP A 73 5.09 -42.85 17.98
C ASP A 73 5.60 -42.59 16.56
N GLY A 74 6.84 -42.07 16.52
CA GLY A 74 7.81 -42.36 15.45
C GLY A 74 8.84 -41.27 15.13
N PRO A 75 10.04 -41.29 15.76
CA PRO A 75 11.22 -40.51 15.36
C PRO A 75 12.13 -41.28 14.36
N ASN A 76 13.19 -40.62 13.88
CA ASN A 76 14.29 -41.06 12.97
C ASN A 76 14.14 -40.48 11.54
N GLY A 77 15.10 -39.82 10.91
CA GLY A 77 16.53 -39.61 11.16
C GLY A 77 17.15 -38.84 9.97
N PRO A 78 18.46 -38.54 9.99
CA PRO A 78 19.09 -37.45 9.24
C PRO A 78 19.73 -37.92 7.92
N THR A 79 19.89 -37.05 6.92
CA THR A 79 20.99 -37.18 5.94
C THR A 79 21.41 -35.85 5.31
N THR A 80 22.69 -35.56 5.54
CA THR A 80 23.62 -34.57 4.97
C THR A 80 23.78 -34.69 3.45
N THR A 81 23.97 -33.60 2.68
CA THR A 81 25.20 -33.39 1.87
C THR A 81 25.27 -32.02 1.18
N LEU A 82 26.49 -31.48 1.22
CA LEU A 82 26.97 -30.24 0.65
C LEU A 82 27.04 -30.30 -0.88
N SER A 83 26.94 -29.15 -1.56
CA SER A 83 27.70 -28.94 -2.80
C SER A 83 28.02 -27.45 -2.98
N SER A 84 29.27 -27.13 -2.69
CA SER A 84 29.92 -25.85 -2.96
C SER A 84 30.31 -25.78 -4.44
N ALA A 85 30.04 -24.66 -5.10
CA ALA A 85 30.69 -24.30 -6.35
C ALA A 85 31.43 -22.96 -6.15
N PRO A 86 32.75 -22.91 -6.31
CA PRO A 86 33.50 -21.67 -6.39
C PRO A 86 33.46 -21.16 -7.84
N PHE A 87 33.14 -19.87 -8.04
CA PHE A 87 33.41 -19.22 -9.32
C PHE A 87 34.41 -18.09 -9.16
N THR A 88 35.48 -18.24 -9.92
CA THR A 88 36.73 -17.48 -9.93
C THR A 88 36.61 -16.26 -10.84
N ILE A 89 37.21 -15.17 -10.38
CA ILE A 89 37.42 -13.87 -11.05
C ILE A 89 38.40 -14.07 -12.24
N PRO A 90 38.33 -13.22 -13.28
CA PRO A 90 39.59 -12.63 -13.72
C PRO A 90 39.56 -11.09 -13.75
N SER A 91 40.62 -10.58 -13.16
CA SER A 91 41.06 -9.20 -13.05
C SER A 91 41.59 -8.69 -14.38
N THR A 92 41.27 -7.45 -14.76
CA THR A 92 42.00 -6.69 -15.79
C THR A 92 42.01 -5.20 -15.48
N THR A 93 43.20 -4.69 -15.17
CA THR A 93 43.66 -3.28 -15.20
C THR A 93 45.12 -3.35 -15.65
N PRO A 94 45.83 -2.26 -16.04
CA PRO A 94 45.52 -1.05 -16.83
C PRO A 94 46.49 -0.94 -18.05
N PRO A 95 46.53 0.21 -18.78
CA PRO A 95 47.62 1.19 -18.59
C PRO A 95 47.10 2.65 -18.63
N ALA A 96 47.52 3.59 -17.77
CA ALA A 96 48.79 4.31 -17.62
C ALA A 96 49.05 5.49 -18.60
N SER A 97 49.01 6.69 -18.00
CA SER A 97 49.87 7.88 -18.21
C SER A 97 49.71 8.78 -19.45
N THR A 98 49.42 10.07 -19.19
CA THR A 98 50.17 11.22 -19.76
C THR A 98 50.15 12.43 -18.79
N PRO A 99 51.23 13.23 -18.67
CA PRO A 99 51.40 14.22 -17.60
C PRO A 99 51.21 15.70 -18.04
N ALA A 100 51.03 16.53 -17.00
CA ALA A 100 51.40 17.94 -16.81
C ALA A 100 50.96 19.00 -17.83
N ASP A 101 50.25 20.02 -17.32
CA ASP A 101 50.69 21.39 -17.56
C ASP A 101 50.49 22.27 -16.31
N VAL A 102 51.56 22.98 -15.98
CA VAL A 102 51.72 23.89 -14.84
C VAL A 102 51.72 25.30 -15.40
N VAL A 103 50.84 26.19 -14.94
CA VAL A 103 51.08 27.64 -14.99
C VAL A 103 50.50 28.31 -13.72
N PRO A 104 51.23 29.23 -13.07
CA PRO A 104 50.87 29.84 -11.80
C PRO A 104 50.16 31.21 -11.96
N SER A 105 49.60 31.72 -10.84
CA SER A 105 49.86 33.07 -10.29
C SER A 105 48.61 33.88 -9.84
N LEU A 106 48.56 34.10 -8.51
CA LEU A 106 48.14 35.30 -7.76
C LEU A 106 46.70 35.83 -7.83
N ALA A 107 45.97 35.66 -6.72
CA ALA A 107 45.51 36.77 -5.86
C ALA A 107 44.88 36.22 -4.55
N PRO A 108 45.26 36.69 -3.34
CA PRO A 108 44.50 36.43 -2.13
C PRO A 108 43.28 37.35 -2.12
N ARG A 109 42.09 36.80 -2.38
CA ARG A 109 40.84 37.46 -2.01
C ARG A 109 40.42 36.88 -0.66
N GLU A 110 40.46 37.71 0.36
CA GLU A 110 39.79 37.47 1.63
C GLU A 110 38.30 37.24 1.35
N SER A 111 37.90 35.96 1.30
CA SER A 111 36.50 35.56 1.32
C SER A 111 36.13 35.34 2.78
N VAL A 112 35.25 36.22 3.25
CA VAL A 112 34.50 36.11 4.50
C VAL A 112 33.95 34.68 4.63
N THR A 113 34.39 33.95 5.66
CA THR A 113 33.82 32.66 6.04
C THR A 113 32.41 32.88 6.58
N GLN A 114 31.44 32.94 5.68
CA GLN A 114 30.03 32.81 6.04
C GLN A 114 29.81 31.35 6.50
N PRO A 115 29.09 31.11 7.61
CA PRO A 115 28.73 29.75 8.00
C PRO A 115 27.95 29.10 6.85
N SER A 116 28.52 28.06 6.24
CA SER A 116 27.82 27.27 5.24
C SER A 116 26.62 26.61 5.90
N GLU A 117 25.44 27.07 5.52
CA GLU A 117 24.20 26.33 5.74
C GLU A 117 24.36 24.94 5.12
N PRO A 118 24.05 23.85 5.83
CA PRO A 118 24.23 22.51 5.29
C PRO A 118 23.36 22.34 4.05
N GLU A 119 24.03 22.06 2.93
CA GLU A 119 23.39 21.80 1.64
C GLU A 119 22.44 20.59 1.80
N PRO A 120 21.18 20.68 1.37
CA PRO A 120 20.25 19.58 1.53
C PRO A 120 20.76 18.38 0.70
N VAL A 121 21.08 17.29 1.39
CA VAL A 121 21.45 16.01 0.78
C VAL A 121 20.29 15.52 -0.09
N SER A 122 20.38 15.78 -1.39
CA SER A 122 19.40 15.31 -2.36
C SER A 122 19.58 13.80 -2.55
N ALA A 123 18.53 13.04 -2.23
CA ALA A 123 18.57 11.61 -2.52
C ALA A 123 18.35 11.38 -4.03
N GLY A 124 19.16 10.49 -4.61
CA GLY A 124 19.06 10.15 -6.02
C GLY A 124 17.72 9.50 -6.39
N VAL A 125 17.39 9.49 -7.68
CA VAL A 125 16.25 8.73 -8.20
C VAL A 125 16.64 7.25 -8.28
N ARG A 126 15.87 6.39 -7.61
CA ARG A 126 16.06 4.93 -7.60
C ARG A 126 15.39 4.28 -8.80
N TRP A 127 14.20 4.74 -9.13
CA TRP A 127 13.43 4.23 -10.26
C TRP A 127 12.47 5.31 -10.78
N HIS A 128 12.24 5.34 -12.09
CA HIS A 128 11.26 6.18 -12.74
C HIS A 128 10.67 5.45 -13.94
N GLY A 129 9.34 5.42 -14.03
CA GLY A 129 8.66 4.76 -15.13
C GLY A 129 7.14 4.85 -15.00
N THR A 130 6.46 3.95 -15.69
CA THR A 130 4.99 3.91 -15.74
C THR A 130 4.50 2.62 -15.08
N LEU A 131 3.45 2.72 -14.27
CA LEU A 131 2.76 1.61 -13.64
C LEU A 131 1.31 1.57 -14.12
N THR A 132 0.76 0.37 -14.21
CA THR A 132 -0.66 0.15 -14.52
C THR A 132 -1.35 -0.49 -13.31
N LEU A 133 -2.42 0.13 -12.84
CA LEU A 133 -3.33 -0.39 -11.84
C LEU A 133 -4.56 -0.92 -12.56
N ASP A 134 -4.86 -2.21 -12.41
CA ASP A 134 -5.95 -2.86 -13.15
C ASP A 134 -6.64 -4.00 -12.39
N GLY A 135 -6.14 -4.38 -11.21
CA GLY A 135 -6.70 -5.48 -10.42
C GLY A 135 -6.50 -6.87 -11.03
N GLU A 136 -5.71 -7.00 -12.10
CA GLU A 136 -5.45 -8.28 -12.76
C GLU A 136 -4.81 -9.28 -11.77
N ASN A 137 -5.27 -10.54 -11.82
CA ASN A 137 -4.80 -11.63 -10.96
C ASN A 137 -4.88 -11.31 -9.45
N MET A 138 -5.91 -10.54 -9.05
CA MET A 138 -6.12 -10.07 -7.67
C MET A 138 -5.00 -9.16 -7.12
N GLN A 139 -4.09 -8.70 -7.98
CA GLN A 139 -3.03 -7.78 -7.60
C GLN A 139 -3.51 -6.37 -7.91
N THR A 140 -3.99 -5.65 -6.90
CA THR A 140 -4.60 -4.33 -7.11
C THR A 140 -3.59 -3.20 -6.99
N GLY A 141 -2.35 -3.48 -6.58
CA GLY A 141 -1.33 -2.46 -6.36
C GLY A 141 0.08 -2.87 -6.75
N TRP A 142 1.02 -2.00 -6.39
CA TRP A 142 2.45 -2.14 -6.62
C TRP A 142 3.23 -1.92 -5.33
N ALA A 143 4.20 -2.79 -5.06
CA ALA A 143 5.27 -2.53 -4.11
C ALA A 143 6.35 -1.69 -4.82
N LEU A 144 6.67 -0.53 -4.27
CA LEU A 144 7.56 0.47 -4.86
C LEU A 144 8.99 0.37 -4.34
N ASP A 145 9.22 -0.41 -3.28
CA ASP A 145 10.55 -0.59 -2.68
C ASP A 145 11.47 -1.52 -3.51
N SER A 146 10.88 -2.39 -4.33
CA SER A 146 11.58 -3.23 -5.31
C SER A 146 12.01 -2.42 -6.54
N VAL A 147 13.09 -2.86 -7.20
CA VAL A 147 13.61 -2.23 -8.43
C VAL A 147 13.78 -3.29 -9.52
N PRO A 148 12.97 -3.26 -10.59
CA PRO A 148 11.80 -2.39 -10.78
C PRO A 148 10.69 -2.71 -9.75
N PRO A 149 9.74 -1.77 -9.54
CA PRO A 149 8.54 -2.04 -8.76
C PRO A 149 7.85 -3.32 -9.21
N SER A 150 7.22 -4.01 -8.27
CA SER A 150 6.57 -5.30 -8.53
C SER A 150 5.11 -5.25 -8.12
N ARG A 151 4.26 -5.98 -8.85
CA ARG A 151 2.84 -6.11 -8.52
C ARG A 151 2.64 -6.75 -7.14
N ALA A 152 1.58 -6.31 -6.45
CA ALA A 152 1.24 -6.74 -5.10
C ALA A 152 -0.28 -6.78 -4.89
N LEU A 153 -0.73 -7.53 -3.88
CA LEU A 153 -2.15 -7.62 -3.53
C LEU A 153 -2.73 -6.28 -3.07
N THR A 154 -1.97 -5.49 -2.31
CA THR A 154 -2.43 -4.18 -1.80
C THR A 154 -1.39 -3.06 -1.99
N GLY A 155 -0.10 -3.40 -2.09
CA GLY A 155 0.98 -2.50 -2.52
C GLY A 155 1.17 -1.24 -1.67
N ASP A 156 2.16 -0.42 -2.01
CA ASP A 156 2.31 0.93 -1.49
C ASP A 156 1.37 1.92 -2.19
N ILE A 157 0.98 1.60 -3.43
CA ILE A 157 -0.04 2.29 -4.23
C ILE A 157 -0.87 1.27 -5.02
N GLY A 158 -2.19 1.46 -5.08
CA GLY A 158 -3.09 0.52 -5.73
C GLY A 158 -4.53 1.02 -5.90
N LEU A 159 -5.40 0.12 -6.35
CA LEU A 159 -6.84 0.32 -6.44
C LEU A 159 -7.53 -0.09 -5.15
N ILE A 160 -8.66 0.55 -4.86
CA ILE A 160 -9.61 0.10 -3.86
C ILE A 160 -10.57 -0.89 -4.52
N CYS A 161 -10.54 -2.16 -4.10
CA CYS A 161 -11.42 -3.19 -4.64
C CYS A 161 -12.06 -3.99 -3.49
N GLN A 162 -13.37 -3.81 -3.26
CA GLN A 162 -14.13 -4.62 -2.29
C GLN A 162 -14.85 -5.81 -2.95
N LEU A 163 -15.22 -5.67 -4.22
CA LEU A 163 -15.81 -6.70 -5.11
C LEU A 163 -15.58 -6.30 -6.58
N VAL A 164 -15.69 -5.00 -6.85
CA VAL A 164 -15.30 -4.33 -8.08
C VAL A 164 -14.35 -3.19 -7.69
N CYS A 165 -13.36 -2.90 -8.52
CA CYS A 165 -12.44 -1.80 -8.26
C CYS A 165 -13.11 -0.45 -8.53
N GLU A 166 -13.01 0.45 -7.55
CA GLU A 166 -13.56 1.79 -7.66
C GLU A 166 -12.80 2.60 -8.71
N THR A 167 -13.54 3.21 -9.64
CA THR A 167 -12.96 4.09 -10.65
C THR A 167 -12.64 5.44 -10.00
N GLY A 168 -11.48 6.00 -10.32
CA GLY A 168 -11.03 7.30 -9.80
C GLY A 168 -10.58 7.29 -8.35
N GLN A 169 -10.54 6.15 -7.66
CA GLN A 169 -10.00 6.08 -6.30
C GLN A 169 -8.76 5.18 -6.23
N MET A 170 -7.76 5.67 -5.51
CA MET A 170 -6.54 4.95 -5.20
C MET A 170 -6.40 4.71 -3.72
N TRP A 171 -5.74 3.60 -3.39
CA TRP A 171 -5.29 3.26 -2.04
C TRP A 171 -3.77 3.32 -1.97
N GLY A 172 -3.21 3.56 -0.79
CA GLY A 172 -1.79 3.41 -0.53
C GLY A 172 -1.47 3.41 0.96
N ASN A 173 -0.21 3.10 1.28
CA ASN A 173 0.26 3.06 2.67
C ASN A 173 0.21 4.44 3.34
N ALA A 174 0.72 5.45 2.63
CA ALA A 174 0.55 6.86 2.95
C ALA A 174 0.46 7.66 1.65
N LEU A 175 -0.63 8.39 1.46
CA LEU A 175 -0.87 9.21 0.28
C LEU A 175 -1.05 10.66 0.67
N ALA A 176 -0.53 11.57 -0.15
CA ALA A 176 -0.85 12.97 -0.04
C ALA A 176 -1.02 13.62 -1.42
N SER A 177 -2.09 14.39 -1.58
CA SER A 177 -2.33 15.15 -2.81
C SER A 177 -1.29 16.26 -2.97
N TRP A 178 -0.88 16.48 -4.23
CA TRP A 178 0.00 17.56 -4.63
C TRP A 178 -0.74 18.51 -5.58
N SER A 179 -0.86 19.78 -5.18
CA SER A 179 -1.56 20.81 -5.94
C SER A 179 -0.63 21.74 -6.74
N GLY A 180 0.68 21.49 -6.71
CA GLY A 180 1.65 22.27 -7.48
C GLY A 180 1.52 22.00 -8.98
N ALA A 181 1.90 22.97 -9.82
CA ALA A 181 1.84 22.82 -11.27
C ALA A 181 2.94 21.90 -11.85
N SER A 182 4.04 21.74 -11.12
CA SER A 182 5.17 20.88 -11.47
C SER A 182 5.24 19.67 -10.53
N PRO A 183 5.89 18.57 -10.95
CA PRO A 183 6.21 17.46 -10.07
C PRO A 183 6.91 17.95 -8.78
N PRO A 184 6.53 17.44 -7.60
CA PRO A 184 7.19 17.75 -6.34
C PRO A 184 8.61 17.18 -6.30
N THR A 185 9.49 17.84 -5.55
CA THR A 185 10.75 17.22 -5.12
C THR A 185 10.49 16.19 -4.01
N ARG A 186 11.49 15.37 -3.74
CA ARG A 186 11.46 14.42 -2.62
C ARG A 186 11.14 15.11 -1.29
N GLU A 187 11.82 16.23 -1.00
CA GLU A 187 11.69 16.97 0.25
C GLU A 187 10.27 17.55 0.38
N GLN A 188 9.73 18.08 -0.71
CA GLN A 188 8.34 18.56 -0.73
C GLN A 188 7.35 17.43 -0.46
N CYS A 189 7.58 16.24 -1.03
CA CYS A 189 6.76 15.07 -0.74
C CYS A 189 6.89 14.60 0.71
N ARG A 190 8.11 14.56 1.26
CA ARG A 190 8.35 14.25 2.67
C ARG A 190 7.54 15.15 3.58
N ASP A 191 7.67 16.46 3.38
CA ASP A 191 7.04 17.46 4.24
C ASP A 191 5.51 17.39 4.10
N ARG A 192 5.02 17.10 2.90
CA ARG A 192 3.58 16.89 2.64
C ARG A 192 3.05 15.63 3.30
N LEU A 193 3.76 14.51 3.23
CA LEU A 193 3.39 13.26 3.89
C LEU A 193 3.43 13.39 5.43
N ASN A 194 4.42 14.11 5.96
CA ASN A 194 4.54 14.34 7.41
C ASN A 194 3.43 15.26 7.97
N THR A 195 2.86 16.12 7.13
CA THR A 195 1.77 17.03 7.52
C THR A 195 0.38 16.45 7.24
N THR A 196 0.29 15.39 6.43
CA THR A 196 -0.97 14.73 6.05
C THR A 196 -1.09 13.43 6.83
N VAL A 197 -1.72 13.47 8.00
CA VAL A 197 -1.80 12.30 8.88
C VAL A 197 -2.86 11.30 8.40
N GLY A 198 -2.44 10.07 8.10
CA GLY A 198 -3.33 8.90 7.98
C GLY A 198 -4.15 8.82 6.70
N THR A 199 -3.85 9.62 5.67
CA THR A 199 -4.55 9.53 4.39
C THR A 199 -4.04 8.32 3.60
N GLN A 200 -4.90 7.32 3.45
CA GLN A 200 -4.62 6.10 2.68
C GLN A 200 -5.43 6.04 1.38
N GLN A 201 -6.38 6.96 1.21
CA GLN A 201 -7.24 7.04 0.04
C GLN A 201 -7.04 8.37 -0.66
N LEU A 202 -7.02 8.34 -1.98
CA LEU A 202 -6.96 9.53 -2.80
C LEU A 202 -7.84 9.39 -4.04
N GLU A 203 -8.67 10.39 -4.27
CA GLU A 203 -9.38 10.55 -5.53
C GLU A 203 -8.42 11.09 -6.60
N ALA A 204 -8.37 10.41 -7.74
CA ALA A 204 -7.43 10.69 -8.82
C ALA A 204 -8.15 10.73 -10.17
N GLU A 205 -7.86 11.81 -10.90
CA GLU A 205 -8.25 12.03 -12.29
C GLU A 205 -6.97 12.18 -13.13
N PRO A 206 -7.03 12.05 -14.46
CA PRO A 206 -5.90 12.36 -15.32
C PRO A 206 -5.32 13.76 -15.01
N GLY A 207 -4.02 13.81 -14.72
CA GLY A 207 -3.31 15.01 -14.27
C GLY A 207 -3.13 15.14 -12.76
N THR A 208 -3.87 14.38 -11.94
CA THR A 208 -3.67 14.36 -10.49
C THR A 208 -2.25 13.93 -10.16
N MET A 209 -1.61 14.69 -9.27
CA MET A 209 -0.28 14.42 -8.75
C MET A 209 -0.35 14.18 -7.25
N GLY A 210 0.57 13.36 -6.74
CA GLY A 210 0.67 13.13 -5.32
C GLY A 210 1.96 12.46 -4.89
N CYS A 211 2.09 12.35 -3.57
CA CYS A 211 3.21 11.76 -2.87
C CYS A 211 2.76 10.46 -2.22
N VAL A 212 3.66 9.48 -2.21
CA VAL A 212 3.45 8.15 -1.64
C VAL A 212 4.58 7.89 -0.64
N GLY A 213 4.22 7.44 0.56
CA GLY A 213 5.15 6.79 1.48
C GLY A 213 5.09 5.28 1.28
N THR A 214 6.25 4.64 1.19
CA THR A 214 6.36 3.18 1.01
C THR A 214 6.54 2.46 2.34
N THR A 215 6.48 1.13 2.29
CA THR A 215 6.69 0.24 3.45
C THR A 215 8.09 0.40 4.04
N ASP A 216 9.13 0.49 3.19
CA ASP A 216 10.53 0.69 3.63
C ASP A 216 10.87 2.19 3.87
N MET A 217 9.86 3.01 4.17
CA MET A 217 9.98 4.45 4.45
C MET A 217 10.63 5.25 3.33
N ARG A 218 10.56 4.77 2.08
CA ARG A 218 10.92 5.56 0.91
C ARG A 218 9.79 6.50 0.57
N ILE A 219 10.14 7.48 -0.25
CA ILE A 219 9.21 8.46 -0.78
C ILE A 219 9.13 8.22 -2.28
N ALA A 220 7.92 8.28 -2.80
CA ALA A 220 7.66 8.27 -4.22
C ALA A 220 6.69 9.39 -4.60
N TYR A 221 6.74 9.77 -5.86
CA TYR A 221 5.79 10.63 -6.52
C TYR A 221 5.02 9.83 -7.55
N PHE A 222 3.76 10.19 -7.77
CA PHE A 222 3.02 9.72 -8.93
C PHE A 222 2.28 10.85 -9.65
N LYS A 223 2.01 10.62 -10.93
CA LYS A 223 1.10 11.39 -11.76
C LYS A 223 0.16 10.46 -12.49
N MET A 224 -1.14 10.69 -12.32
CA MET A 224 -2.14 9.99 -13.09
C MET A 224 -2.09 10.43 -14.56
N LEU A 225 -1.81 9.49 -15.47
CA LEU A 225 -1.72 9.76 -16.90
C LEU A 225 -3.06 9.52 -17.60
N THR A 226 -3.63 8.33 -17.40
CA THR A 226 -4.87 7.94 -18.06
C THR A 226 -5.73 7.07 -17.16
N MET A 227 -7.04 7.12 -17.37
CA MET A 227 -8.02 6.30 -16.66
C MET A 227 -9.06 5.76 -17.65
N ARG A 228 -9.31 4.45 -17.63
CA ARG A 228 -10.29 3.74 -18.46
C ARG A 228 -11.02 2.69 -17.63
N GLY A 229 -12.19 3.04 -17.10
CA GLY A 229 -12.86 2.20 -16.11
C GLY A 229 -11.96 2.01 -14.89
N SER A 230 -11.77 0.76 -14.46
CA SER A 230 -10.88 0.39 -13.36
C SER A 230 -9.39 0.34 -13.72
N HIS A 231 -9.03 0.57 -14.99
CA HIS A 231 -7.63 0.61 -15.41
C HIS A 231 -7.10 2.03 -15.29
N MET A 232 -6.06 2.22 -14.48
CA MET A 232 -5.36 3.48 -14.31
C MET A 232 -3.90 3.30 -14.71
N THR A 233 -3.35 4.30 -15.40
CA THR A 233 -1.93 4.34 -15.74
C THR A 233 -1.33 5.57 -15.09
N LEU A 234 -0.25 5.36 -14.34
CA LEU A 234 0.44 6.40 -13.61
C LEU A 234 1.92 6.40 -13.96
N GLU A 235 2.48 7.60 -14.13
CA GLU A 235 3.91 7.82 -14.04
C GLU A 235 4.28 7.80 -12.56
N ALA A 236 5.37 7.13 -12.18
CA ALA A 236 5.86 7.10 -10.82
C ALA A 236 7.38 7.23 -10.76
N MET A 237 7.84 7.93 -9.74
CA MET A 237 9.26 8.13 -9.44
C MET A 237 9.50 7.78 -7.97
N VAL A 238 10.47 6.90 -7.70
CA VAL A 238 10.86 6.49 -6.35
C VAL A 238 12.25 7.03 -6.08
N TRP A 239 12.44 7.67 -4.93
CA TRP A 239 13.74 8.18 -4.50
C TRP A 239 14.49 7.19 -3.63
N GLU A 240 15.81 7.31 -3.62
CA GLU A 240 16.65 6.64 -2.63
C GLU A 240 16.37 7.16 -1.21
N LEU A 241 16.75 6.37 -0.22
CA LEU A 241 16.87 6.86 1.15
C LEU A 241 18.02 7.88 1.19
N PRO A 242 17.98 8.89 2.08
CA PRO A 242 19.11 9.79 2.23
C PRO A 242 20.32 8.98 2.73
N PRO A 243 21.55 9.36 2.35
CA PRO A 243 22.74 8.79 2.98
C PRO A 243 22.70 9.09 4.50
N GLU A 244 23.06 8.09 5.31
CA GLU A 244 23.25 8.25 6.77
C GLU A 244 24.50 9.07 7.10
#